data_AF-A0AAW5TLM0-F1
#
_entry.id   AF-A0AAW5TLM0-F1
#
_cell.length_a   1.000
_cell.length_b   1.000
_cell.length_c   1.000
_cell.angle_alpha   90.00
_cell.angle_beta   90.00
_cell.angle_gamma   90.00
#
_symmetry.space_group_name_H-M   'P 1'
#
loop_
_entity.id
_entity.type
_entity.pdbx_description
1 polymer ?
#
loop_
_entity_poly.entity_id
_entity_poly.type
_entity_poly.pdbx_seq_one_letter_code
_entity_poly.pdbx_strand_id
1 'polypeptide(L)' 'RKATRNRRQFPNDEAAIKALWLMICHIEDRRAAKLAKESRKGSVDVGHYVEGARVQGWKTAINQMSVAYPDRFNKYL' A
#
# COMPACT_ATOMS: atom_id res chain seq x y z
N ARG A 1 -39.62 -6.54 14.69
CA ARG A 1 -38.95 -5.22 14.63
C ARG A 1 -37.73 -5.35 13.71
N LYS A 2 -37.65 -4.58 12.63
CA LYS A 2 -36.48 -4.58 11.73
C LYS A 2 -35.31 -3.88 12.43
N ALA A 3 -34.28 -4.64 12.78
CA ALA A 3 -32.96 -4.07 13.06
C ALA A 3 -32.31 -3.77 11.70
N THR A 4 -31.92 -2.53 11.48
CA THR A 4 -31.40 -2.00 10.23
C THR A 4 -30.13 -2.76 9.80
N ARG A 5 -30.23 -3.48 8.68
CA ARG A 5 -29.14 -4.22 8.02
C ARG A 5 -28.18 -3.28 7.29
N ASN A 6 -27.67 -2.26 8.00
CA ASN A 6 -26.65 -1.33 7.50
C ASN A 6 -25.77 -0.91 8.68
N ARG A 7 -24.99 -1.86 9.21
CA ARG A 7 -23.89 -1.54 10.11
C ARG A 7 -22.80 -0.93 9.24
N ARG A 8 -22.93 0.37 8.92
CA ARG A 8 -21.87 1.09 8.21
C ARG A 8 -20.60 0.96 9.05
N GLN A 9 -19.60 0.28 8.49
CA GLN A 9 -18.36 -0.08 9.17
C GLN A 9 -17.56 1.17 9.59
N PHE A 10 -17.78 2.28 8.89
CA PHE A 10 -17.21 3.59 9.21
C PHE A 10 -18.30 4.66 9.20
N PRO A 11 -18.21 5.67 10.09
CA PRO A 11 -19.21 6.73 10.21
C PRO A 11 -19.20 7.74 9.05
N ASN A 12 -18.05 7.94 8.39
CA ASN A 12 -17.88 8.77 7.19
C ASN A 12 -16.63 8.35 6.40
N ASP A 13 -16.43 8.91 5.20
CA ASP A 13 -15.31 8.56 4.32
C ASP A 13 -13.95 8.95 4.92
N GLU A 14 -13.87 10.06 5.65
CA GLU A 14 -12.66 10.45 6.36
C GLU A 14 -12.23 9.42 7.40
N ALA A 15 -13.18 8.84 8.13
CA ALA A 15 -12.92 7.81 9.12
C ALA A 15 -12.42 6.52 8.44
N ALA A 16 -12.94 6.19 7.26
CA ALA A 16 -12.45 5.06 6.47
C ALA A 16 -11.01 5.29 5.99
N ILE A 17 -10.69 6.50 5.50
CA ILE A 17 -9.32 6.87 5.07
C ILE A 17 -8.35 6.82 6.25
N LYS A 18 -8.72 7.38 7.40
CA LYS A 18 -7.90 7.35 8.62
C LYS A 18 -7.69 5.92 9.12
N ALA A 19 -8.72 5.08 9.09
CA ALA A 19 -8.62 3.68 9.48
C ALA A 19 -7.72 2.89 8.51
N LEU A 20 -7.84 3.12 7.21
CA LEU A 20 -6.97 2.50 6.21
C LEU A 20 -5.51 2.89 6.42
N TRP A 21 -5.25 4.18 6.64
CA TRP A 21 -3.90 4.68 6.93
C TRP A 21 -3.31 4.02 8.18
N LEU A 22 -4.06 3.96 9.29
CA LEU A 22 -3.63 3.28 10.51
C LEU A 22 -3.38 1.77 10.29
N MET A 23 -4.20 1.09 9.49
CA MET A 23 -3.97 -0.32 9.15
C MET A 23 -2.68 -0.51 8.35
N ILE A 24 -2.40 0.37 7.38
CA ILE A 24 -1.15 0.34 6.61
C ILE A 24 0.04 0.54 7.55
N CYS A 25 0.02 1.58 8.39
CA CYS A 25 1.07 1.82 9.38
C CYS A 25 1.28 0.61 10.29
N HIS A 26 0.20 0.00 10.78
CA HIS A 26 0.30 -1.18 11.64
C HIS A 26 0.91 -2.41 10.92
N ILE A 27 0.61 -2.60 9.63
CA ILE A 27 1.23 -3.67 8.83
C ILE A 27 2.73 -3.41 8.66
N GLU A 28 3.10 -2.17 8.32
CA GLU A 28 4.50 -1.79 8.15
C GLU A 28 5.27 -1.87 9.49
N ASP A 29 4.68 -1.45 10.62
CA ASP A 29 5.28 -1.59 11.96
C ASP A 29 5.58 -3.05 12.31
N ARG A 30 4.61 -3.96 12.06
CA ARG A 30 4.81 -5.40 12.31
C ARG A 30 5.90 -5.97 11.41
N ARG A 31 5.99 -5.49 10.17
CA ARG A 31 7.03 -5.90 9.22
C ARG A 31 8.40 -5.38 9.66
N ALA A 32 8.52 -4.11 10.06
CA ALA A 32 9.75 -3.53 10.61
C ALA A 32 10.22 -4.27 11.87
N ALA A 33 9.29 -4.63 12.77
CA ALA A 33 9.61 -5.42 13.95
C ALA A 33 10.08 -6.85 13.60
N LYS A 34 9.54 -7.46 12.54
CA LYS A 34 10.00 -8.76 12.02
C LYS A 34 11.42 -8.65 11.45
N LEU A 35 11.70 -7.63 10.64
CA LEU A 35 13.04 -7.34 10.12
C LEU A 35 14.06 -7.11 11.24
N ALA A 36 13.70 -6.37 12.28
CA ALA A 36 14.59 -6.14 13.44
C ALA A 36 14.89 -7.42 14.27
N LYS A 37 14.08 -8.47 14.13
CA LYS A 37 14.31 -9.79 14.73
C LYS A 37 15.14 -10.69 13.81
N GLU A 38 14.91 -10.60 12.50
CA GLU A 38 15.62 -11.38 11.48
C GLU A 38 17.05 -10.86 11.26
N SER A 39 17.27 -9.54 11.29
CA SER A 39 18.61 -8.92 11.21
C SER A 39 19.54 -9.38 12.35
N ARG A 40 18.97 -9.66 13.53
CA ARG A 40 19.70 -10.23 14.67
C ARG A 40 20.04 -11.71 14.52
N LYS A 41 19.42 -12.43 13.58
CA LYS A 41 19.62 -13.87 13.35
C LYS A 41 20.52 -14.21 12.15
N GLY A 42 21.00 -13.21 11.41
CA GLY A 42 21.99 -13.41 10.35
C GLY A 42 21.52 -14.26 9.17
N SER A 43 20.23 -14.23 8.83
CA SER A 43 19.70 -14.98 7.67
C SER A 43 19.40 -14.09 6.47
N VAL A 44 20.02 -14.50 5.37
CA VAL A 44 19.91 -14.05 3.98
C VAL A 44 18.56 -14.47 3.40
N ASP A 45 18.03 -13.61 2.52
CA ASP A 45 16.94 -13.86 1.56
C ASP A 45 15.51 -14.03 2.10
N VAL A 46 14.98 -12.97 2.71
CA VAL A 46 13.53 -12.72 2.68
C VAL A 46 13.34 -11.59 1.68
N GLY A 47 12.48 -11.80 0.66
CA GLY A 47 12.16 -10.81 -0.38
C GLY A 47 11.99 -9.42 0.24
N HIS A 48 13.04 -8.62 0.13
CA HIS A 48 13.19 -7.39 0.87
C HIS A 48 12.52 -6.28 0.06
N TYR A 49 11.67 -5.52 0.71
CA TYR A 49 11.13 -4.32 0.12
C TYR A 49 12.30 -3.35 -0.08
N VAL A 50 12.59 -3.01 -1.34
CA VAL A 50 13.70 -2.11 -1.66
C VAL A 50 13.21 -0.68 -1.51
N GLU A 51 13.19 -0.19 -0.27
CA GLU A 51 12.89 1.22 0.03
C GLU A 51 14.00 2.12 -0.48
N GLY A 52 13.63 3.20 -1.18
CA GLY A 52 14.57 4.20 -1.64
C GLY A 52 15.48 3.76 -2.79
N ALA A 53 15.36 2.55 -3.33
CA ALA A 53 16.02 2.23 -4.59
C ALA A 53 15.45 3.09 -5.70
N ARG A 54 16.35 3.80 -6.40
CA ARG A 54 16.01 4.47 -7.65
C ARG A 54 15.56 3.41 -8.65
N VAL A 55 14.25 3.33 -8.87
CA VAL A 55 13.67 2.51 -9.94
C VAL A 55 14.09 3.14 -11.26
N GLN A 56 14.98 2.48 -11.99
CA GLN A 56 15.35 2.92 -13.33
C GLN A 56 14.23 2.64 -14.33
N GLY A 57 14.08 3.50 -15.34
CA GLY A 57 13.09 3.30 -16.40
C GLY A 57 11.64 3.65 -16.03
N TRP A 58 11.40 4.32 -14.89
CA TRP A 58 10.04 4.69 -14.46
C TRP A 58 9.28 5.53 -15.50
N LYS A 59 9.97 6.46 -16.20
CA LYS A 59 9.39 7.23 -17.31
C LYS A 59 8.88 6.33 -18.44
N THR A 60 9.68 5.34 -18.83
CA THR A 60 9.31 4.38 -19.88
C THR A 60 8.13 3.53 -19.44
N ALA A 61 8.13 3.06 -18.18
CA ALA A 61 7.03 2.28 -17.62
C ALA A 61 5.72 3.08 -17.60
N ILE A 62 5.75 4.35 -17.18
CA ILE A 62 4.56 5.22 -17.19
C ILE A 62 4.03 5.42 -18.61
N ASN A 63 4.91 5.65 -19.59
CA ASN A 63 4.49 5.81 -20.99
C ASN A 63 3.80 4.53 -21.51
N GLN A 64 4.35 3.35 -21.20
CA GLN A 64 3.74 2.07 -21.57
C GLN A 64 2.37 1.89 -20.91
N MET A 65 2.24 2.24 -19.63
CA MET A 65 0.97 2.17 -18.90
C MET A 65 -0.07 3.16 -19.45
N SER A 66 0.35 4.35 -19.87
CA SER A 66 -0.53 5.34 -20.50
C SER A 66 -1.07 4.87 -21.84
N VAL A 67 -0.25 4.19 -22.65
CA VAL A 67 -0.68 3.65 -23.95
C VAL A 67 -1.60 2.44 -23.75
N ALA A 68 -1.30 1.58 -22.79
CA ALA A 68 -2.10 0.39 -22.51
C ALA A 68 -3.45 0.70 -21.85
N TYR A 69 -3.52 1.76 -21.04
CA TYR A 69 -4.72 2.12 -20.26
C TYR A 69 -5.03 3.62 -20.31
N PRO A 70 -5.35 4.17 -21.50
CA PRO A 70 -5.54 5.62 -21.69
C PRO A 70 -6.64 6.18 -20.78
N ASP A 71 -7.74 5.45 -20.62
CA ASP A 71 -8.90 5.90 -19.82
C ASP A 71 -8.56 6.09 -18.32
N ARG A 72 -7.51 5.44 -17.83
CA ARG A 72 -7.08 5.52 -16.43
C ARG A 72 -6.02 6.58 -16.17
N PHE A 73 -5.14 6.81 -17.13
CA PHE A 73 -3.97 7.69 -16.96
C PHE A 73 -4.14 9.08 -17.55
N ASN A 74 -4.98 9.28 -18.58
CA ASN A 74 -5.19 10.59 -19.22
C ASN A 74 -5.68 11.69 -18.28
N LYS A 75 -6.30 11.33 -17.15
CA LYS A 75 -6.75 12.31 -16.13
C LYS A 75 -5.59 12.86 -15.28
N TYR A 76 -4.46 12.15 -15.23
CA TYR A 76 -3.36 12.41 -14.29
C TYR A 76 -2.01 12.69 -14.98
N LEU A 77 -1.97 12.62 -16.31
CA LEU A 77 -0.87 13.10 -17.14
C LEU A 77 -1.06 14.57 -17.50
#